data_AF-A0A9J6D5F7-F1
#
_entry.id   AF-A0A9J6D5F7-F1
#
_cell.length_a   1.000
_cell.length_b   1.000
_cell.length_c   1.000
_cell.angle_alpha   90.00
_cell.angle_beta   90.00
_cell.angle_gamma   90.00
#
_symmetry.space_group_name_H-M   'P 1'
#
loop_
_entity.id
_entity.type
_entity.pdbx_description
1 polymer ?
#
loop_
_entity_poly.entity_id
_entity_poly.type
_entity_poly.pdbx_seq_one_letter_code
_entity_poly.pdbx_strand_id
1 'polypeptide(L)'
;MHFFCATEQRLQWLEKDFPDYLEALNNACKRSGKKFLSAETYEAIFLTSKSTVLCVKFLLESSLFYVLTRNLSSDPVELLFSSLRQMAGGNDCLDARAVTFSLERILRTGNLCPSQS
;
A
#
# COMPACT_ATOMS: atom_id res chain seq x y z
N MET A 1 -7.75 0.61 7.40
CA MET A 1 -9.18 0.91 7.58
C MET A 1 -9.94 -0.41 7.49
N HIS A 2 -11.01 -0.59 8.28
CA HIS A 2 -11.86 -1.79 8.24
C HIS A 2 -13.19 -1.43 7.58
N PHE A 3 -13.69 -2.26 6.68
CA PHE A 3 -15.02 -2.13 6.09
C PHE A 3 -15.83 -3.38 6.39
N PHE A 4 -17.11 -3.21 6.72
CA PHE A 4 -18.00 -4.31 7.12
C PHE A 4 -19.21 -4.47 6.19
N CYS A 5 -19.45 -3.49 5.31
CA CYS A 5 -20.60 -3.50 4.39
C CYS A 5 -20.25 -2.81 3.07
N ALA A 6 -20.73 -3.37 1.95
CA ALA A 6 -20.46 -2.83 0.61
C ALA A 6 -21.14 -1.47 0.35
N THR A 7 -22.22 -1.16 1.08
CA THR A 7 -22.96 0.10 0.97
C THR A 7 -22.49 1.16 1.96
N GLU A 8 -21.35 0.93 2.61
CA GLU A 8 -20.85 1.83 3.64
C GLU A 8 -20.51 3.22 3.08
N GLN A 9 -20.92 4.27 3.80
CA GLN A 9 -20.77 5.67 3.35
C GLN A 9 -19.32 6.05 3.02
N ARG A 10 -18.35 5.50 3.75
CA ARG A 10 -16.92 5.74 3.47
C ARG A 10 -16.47 5.20 2.12
N LEU A 11 -17.04 4.08 1.66
CA LEU A 11 -16.76 3.54 0.32
C LEU A 11 -17.41 4.42 -0.75
N GLN A 12 -18.63 4.91 -0.50
CA GLN A 12 -19.30 5.83 -1.43
C GLN A 12 -18.52 7.15 -1.58
N TRP A 13 -18.02 7.70 -0.47
CA TRP A 13 -17.17 8.89 -0.49
C TRP A 13 -15.90 8.65 -1.30
N LEU A 14 -15.21 7.53 -1.06
CA LEU A 14 -13.97 7.19 -1.76
C LEU A 14 -14.18 6.94 -3.26
N GLU A 15 -15.36 6.44 -3.64
CA GLU A 15 -15.73 6.14 -5.02
C GLU A 15 -16.16 7.37 -5.82
N LYS A 16 -16.88 8.30 -5.20
CA LYS A 16 -17.56 9.41 -5.87
C LYS A 16 -17.03 10.78 -5.43
N ASP A 17 -17.15 11.09 -4.15
CA ASP A 17 -16.85 12.41 -3.62
C ASP A 17 -15.34 12.73 -3.66
N PHE A 18 -14.48 11.72 -3.44
CA PHE A 18 -13.04 11.90 -3.42
C PHE A 18 -12.45 12.23 -4.81
N PRO A 19 -12.81 11.53 -5.90
CA PRO A 19 -12.46 11.96 -7.26
C PRO A 19 -12.86 13.41 -7.58
N ASP A 20 -14.10 13.79 -7.28
CA ASP A 20 -14.61 15.14 -7.55
C ASP A 20 -13.83 16.19 -6.75
N TYR A 21 -13.54 15.88 -5.48
CA TYR A 21 -12.68 16.71 -4.62
C TYR A 21 -11.27 16.87 -5.21
N LEU A 22 -10.65 15.79 -5.68
CA LEU A 22 -9.33 15.79 -6.30
C LEU A 22 -9.29 16.66 -7.57
N GLU A 23 -10.32 16.56 -8.40
CA GLU A 23 -10.44 17.37 -9.61
C GLU A 23 -10.65 18.86 -9.28
N ALA A 24 -11.52 19.16 -8.32
CA ALA A 24 -11.74 20.53 -7.85
C ALA A 24 -10.46 21.16 -7.29
N LEU A 25 -9.67 20.39 -6.53
CA LEU A 25 -8.39 20.80 -5.97
C LEU A 25 -7.35 21.07 -7.09
N ASN A 26 -7.25 20.16 -8.06
CA ASN A 26 -6.37 20.32 -9.23
C ASN A 26 -6.72 21.60 -10.01
N ASN A 27 -8.02 21.85 -10.24
CA ASN A 27 -8.51 23.04 -10.92
C ASN A 27 -8.28 24.33 -10.11
N ALA A 28 -8.38 24.28 -8.78
CA ALA A 28 -8.03 25.40 -7.91
C ALA A 28 -6.53 25.73 -7.98
N CYS A 29 -5.66 24.72 -7.94
CA CYS A 29 -4.21 24.89 -8.10
C CYS A 29 -3.87 25.56 -9.45
N LYS A 30 -4.43 25.05 -10.55
CA LYS A 30 -4.26 25.62 -11.91
C LYS A 30 -4.66 27.10 -11.97
N ARG A 31 -5.84 27.46 -11.42
CA ARG A 31 -6.31 28.85 -11.36
C ARG A 31 -5.40 29.76 -10.54
N SER A 32 -4.79 29.24 -9.48
CA SER A 32 -3.86 29.98 -8.61
C SER A 32 -2.41 30.03 -9.14
N GLY A 33 -2.13 29.44 -10.31
CA GLY A 33 -0.78 29.33 -10.85
C GLY A 33 0.14 28.41 -10.05
N LYS A 34 -0.41 27.60 -9.13
CA LYS A 34 0.35 26.66 -8.30
C LYS A 34 0.45 25.30 -8.96
N LYS A 35 1.57 24.63 -8.75
CA LYS A 35 1.73 23.22 -9.12
C LYS A 35 0.88 22.35 -8.18
N PHE A 36 0.26 21.32 -8.75
CA PHE A 36 -0.43 20.27 -8.00
C PHE A 36 0.41 18.98 -8.02
N LEU A 37 -0.23 17.82 -7.92
CA LEU A 37 0.36 16.51 -8.16
C LEU A 37 0.88 16.39 -9.60
N SER A 38 1.88 15.53 -9.79
CA SER A 38 2.26 15.09 -11.14
C SER A 38 1.09 14.31 -11.78
N ALA A 39 1.10 14.20 -13.11
CA ALA A 39 0.07 13.45 -13.82
C ALA A 39 0.04 11.98 -13.37
N GLU A 40 1.21 11.39 -13.17
CA GLU A 40 1.37 10.00 -12.72
C GLU A 40 0.81 9.80 -11.31
N THR A 41 1.08 10.74 -10.40
CA THR A 41 0.60 10.65 -9.02
C THR A 41 -0.92 10.85 -8.95
N TYR A 42 -1.46 11.77 -9.75
CA TYR A 42 -2.91 11.98 -9.85
C TYR A 42 -3.63 10.72 -10.33
N GLU A 43 -3.16 10.14 -11.44
CA GLU A 43 -3.72 8.91 -12.00
C GLU A 43 -3.58 7.74 -11.03
N ALA A 44 -2.42 7.59 -10.39
CA ALA A 44 -2.19 6.53 -9.41
C ALA A 44 -3.17 6.61 -8.23
N ILE A 45 -3.41 7.81 -7.69
CA ILE A 45 -4.36 8.02 -6.59
C ILE A 45 -5.78 7.71 -7.03
N PHE A 46 -6.20 8.21 -8.20
CA PHE A 46 -7.53 7.95 -8.75
C PHE A 46 -7.78 6.45 -8.98
N LEU A 47 -6.83 5.78 -9.63
CA LEU A 47 -6.88 4.34 -9.90
C LEU A 47 -6.90 3.53 -8.60
N THR A 48 -6.03 3.86 -7.65
CA THR A 48 -5.96 3.18 -6.35
C THR A 48 -7.27 3.33 -5.57
N SER A 49 -7.87 4.53 -5.59
CA SER A 49 -9.16 4.80 -4.95
C SER A 49 -10.26 3.89 -5.49
N LYS A 50 -10.47 3.93 -6.82
CA LYS A 50 -11.49 3.10 -7.49
C LYS A 50 -11.23 1.61 -7.31
N SER A 51 -10.00 1.17 -7.49
CA SER A 51 -9.63 -0.25 -7.37
C SER A 51 -9.83 -0.77 -5.95
N THR A 52 -9.51 0.05 -4.94
CA THR A 52 -9.74 -0.30 -3.53
C THR A 52 -11.22 -0.47 -3.24
N VAL A 53 -12.08 0.45 -3.70
CA VAL A 53 -13.53 0.34 -3.50
C VAL A 53 -14.07 -0.93 -4.16
N LEU A 54 -13.73 -1.18 -5.42
CA LEU A 54 -14.19 -2.37 -6.15
C LEU A 54 -13.75 -3.66 -5.47
N CYS A 55 -12.49 -3.75 -5.05
CA CYS A 55 -11.95 -4.90 -4.35
C CYS A 55 -12.68 -5.12 -3.01
N VAL A 56 -12.88 -4.07 -2.22
CA VAL A 56 -13.59 -4.18 -0.93
C VAL A 56 -15.03 -4.64 -1.14
N LYS A 57 -15.77 -4.06 -2.09
CA LYS A 57 -17.15 -4.47 -2.39
C LYS A 57 -17.22 -5.95 -2.79
N PHE A 58 -16.37 -6.37 -3.73
CA PHE A 58 -16.29 -7.76 -4.18
C PHE A 58 -16.03 -8.74 -3.03
N LEU A 59 -15.07 -8.41 -2.15
CA LEU A 59 -14.71 -9.26 -1.02
C LEU A 59 -15.85 -9.38 0.00
N LEU A 60 -16.53 -8.27 0.32
CA LEU A 60 -17.68 -8.26 1.24
C LEU A 60 -18.88 -9.03 0.66
N GLU A 61 -19.13 -8.89 -0.63
CA GLU A 61 -20.16 -9.66 -1.36
C GLU A 61 -19.80 -11.16 -1.43
N SER A 62 -18.51 -11.50 -1.39
CA SER A 62 -18.00 -12.87 -1.34
C SER A 62 -18.06 -13.51 0.06
N SER A 63 -18.91 -13.01 0.96
CA SER A 63 -19.14 -13.51 2.33
C SER A 63 -17.99 -13.28 3.33
N LEU A 64 -17.07 -12.35 3.06
CA LEU A 64 -16.09 -11.91 4.07
C LEU A 64 -16.74 -10.93 5.05
N PHE A 65 -16.55 -11.15 6.34
CA PHE A 65 -17.12 -10.29 7.40
C PHE A 65 -16.55 -8.87 7.40
N TYR A 66 -15.30 -8.72 6.99
CA TYR A 66 -14.65 -7.43 6.89
C TYR A 66 -13.46 -7.46 5.94
N VAL A 67 -13.04 -6.27 5.48
CA VAL A 67 -11.83 -6.09 4.67
C VAL A 67 -10.85 -5.15 5.36
N LEU A 68 -9.60 -5.59 5.46
CA LEU A 68 -8.46 -4.81 5.97
C LEU A 68 -7.69 -4.18 4.81
N THR A 69 -7.86 -2.87 4.59
CA THR A 69 -7.11 -2.21 3.52
C THR A 69 -5.59 -2.19 3.74
N ARG A 70 -5.13 -2.36 4.99
CA ARG A 70 -3.70 -2.50 5.30
C ARG A 70 -3.05 -3.69 4.58
N ASN A 71 -3.82 -4.72 4.26
CA ASN A 71 -3.30 -5.90 3.58
C ASN A 71 -3.22 -5.71 2.06
N LEU A 72 -3.58 -4.54 1.54
CA LEU A 72 -3.49 -4.19 0.12
C LEU A 72 -2.24 -3.37 -0.22
N SER A 73 -1.38 -3.06 0.76
CA SER A 73 -0.11 -2.34 0.55
C SER A 73 1.08 -3.28 0.39
N SER A 74 2.18 -2.75 -0.16
CA SER A 74 3.48 -3.43 -0.27
C SER A 74 4.30 -3.39 1.03
N ASP A 75 3.81 -2.75 2.10
CA ASP A 75 4.57 -2.59 3.35
C ASP A 75 5.17 -3.90 3.90
N PRO A 76 4.48 -5.06 3.86
CA PRO A 76 5.09 -6.32 4.30
C PRO A 76 6.31 -6.75 3.48
N VAL A 77 6.33 -6.42 2.17
CA VAL A 77 7.47 -6.67 1.29
C VAL A 77 8.62 -5.71 1.61
N GLU A 78 8.31 -4.44 1.89
CA GLU A 78 9.31 -3.44 2.30
C GLU A 78 9.90 -3.74 3.68
N LEU A 79 9.10 -4.31 4.58
CA LEU A 79 9.56 -4.83 5.86
C LEU A 79 10.53 -5.99 5.66
N LEU A 80 10.23 -6.93 4.76
CA LEU A 80 11.15 -8.00 4.39
C LEU A 80 12.48 -7.44 3.85
N PHE A 81 12.44 -6.45 2.95
CA PHE A 81 13.68 -5.81 2.47
C PHE A 81 14.46 -5.12 3.59
N SER A 82 13.77 -4.53 4.56
CA SER A 82 14.41 -3.93 5.73
C SER A 82 15.08 -4.98 6.62
N SER A 83 14.41 -6.11 6.85
CA SER A 83 14.99 -7.26 7.55
C SER A 83 16.23 -7.80 6.83
N LEU A 84 16.18 -7.96 5.50
CA LEU A 84 17.32 -8.41 4.70
C LEU A 84 18.54 -7.48 4.87
N ARG A 85 18.34 -6.15 4.86
CA ARG A 85 19.41 -5.18 5.13
C ARG A 85 19.97 -5.33 6.54
N GLN A 86 19.12 -5.41 7.56
CA GLN A 86 19.56 -5.59 8.95
C GLN A 86 20.37 -6.88 9.15
N MET A 87 20.01 -7.95 8.43
CA MET A 87 20.69 -9.24 8.50
C MET A 87 22.13 -9.20 7.98
N ALA A 88 22.50 -8.20 7.20
CA ALA A 88 23.85 -7.98 6.69
C ALA A 88 24.70 -7.04 7.56
N GLY A 89 24.20 -6.65 8.74
CA GLY A 89 24.89 -5.74 9.64
C GLY A 89 24.91 -4.32 9.07
N GLY A 90 26.11 -3.72 8.99
CA GLY A 90 26.30 -2.35 8.47
C GLY A 90 26.37 -2.23 6.94
N ASN A 91 26.07 -3.30 6.19
CA ASN A 91 26.06 -3.25 4.73
C ASN A 91 24.65 -2.94 4.20
N ASP A 92 24.41 -1.66 3.86
CA ASP A 92 23.13 -1.21 3.31
C ASP A 92 22.93 -1.56 1.82
N CYS A 93 24.00 -1.93 1.11
CA CYS A 93 23.95 -2.30 -0.31
C CYS A 93 24.23 -3.80 -0.48
N LEU A 94 23.17 -4.58 -0.56
CA LEU A 94 23.25 -6.03 -0.67
C LEU A 94 23.46 -6.46 -2.12
N ASP A 95 24.38 -7.39 -2.33
CA ASP A 95 24.44 -8.14 -3.59
C ASP A 95 23.44 -9.31 -3.58
N ALA A 96 23.20 -9.89 -4.75
CA ALA A 96 22.26 -11.01 -4.90
C ALA A 96 22.65 -12.23 -4.06
N ARG A 97 23.95 -12.44 -3.77
CA ARG A 97 24.44 -13.59 -3.00
C ARG A 97 24.09 -13.43 -1.51
N ALA A 98 24.31 -12.24 -0.95
CA ALA A 98 23.96 -11.90 0.41
C ALA A 98 22.44 -11.98 0.64
N VAL A 99 21.65 -11.52 -0.33
CA VAL A 99 20.18 -11.67 -0.30
C VAL A 99 19.78 -13.13 -0.32
N THR A 100 20.35 -13.94 -1.23
CA THR A 100 20.03 -15.37 -1.34
C THR A 100 20.33 -16.12 -0.03
N PHE A 101 21.53 -15.91 0.53
CA PHE A 101 21.92 -16.51 1.81
C PHE A 101 20.99 -16.11 2.96
N SER A 102 20.59 -14.83 3.00
CA SER A 102 19.68 -14.33 4.04
C SER A 102 18.27 -14.91 3.89
N LEU A 103 17.75 -15.03 2.66
CA LEU A 103 16.47 -15.67 2.38
C LEU A 103 16.48 -17.15 2.76
N GLU A 104 17.52 -17.89 2.38
CA GLU A 104 17.70 -19.29 2.80
C GLU A 104 17.70 -19.43 4.32
N ARG A 105 18.34 -18.49 5.02
CA ARG A 105 18.33 -18.46 6.49
C ARG A 105 16.92 -18.23 7.04
N ILE A 106 16.18 -17.24 6.52
CA ILE A 106 14.78 -16.98 6.93
C ILE A 106 13.90 -18.21 6.71
N LEU A 107 14.03 -18.87 5.55
CA LEU A 107 13.24 -20.06 5.22
C LEU A 107 13.53 -21.24 6.16
N ARG A 108 14.77 -21.38 6.63
CA ARG A 108 15.16 -22.44 7.57
C ARG A 108 14.76 -22.15 9.01
N THR A 109 14.82 -20.89 9.44
CA THR A 109 14.59 -20.51 10.85
C THR A 109 13.19 -20.00 11.14
N GLY A 110 12.46 -19.56 10.12
CA GLY A 110 11.19 -18.84 10.27
C GLY A 110 11.33 -17.43 10.86
N ASN A 111 12.56 -16.97 11.14
CA ASN A 111 12.81 -15.72 11.86
C ASN A 111 13.27 -14.62 10.90
N LEU A 112 12.52 -13.51 10.86
CA LEU A 112 12.81 -12.32 10.06
C LEU A 112 13.90 -11.42 10.67
N CYS A 113 14.23 -11.60 11.95
CA CYS A 113 15.34 -10.93 12.61
C CYS A 113 16.21 -11.98 13.32
N PRO A 114 17.55 -11.84 13.29
CA PRO A 114 18.37 -12.55 14.26
C PRO A 114 17.97 -12.02 15.65
N SER A 115 17.63 -12.92 16.57
CA SER A 115 17.43 -12.59 17.98
C SER A 115 18.63 -11.76 18.45
N GLN A 116 18.39 -10.57 19.01
CA GLN A 116 19.41 -9.82 19.72
C GLN A 116 19.91 -10.72 20.87
N SER A 117 21.07 -11.31 20.67
CA SER A 117 21.87 -12.00 21.69
C SER A 117 22.90 -11.03 22.24
#